data_AF-A0A7S2DJ52-F1
#
_entry.id   AF-A0A7S2DJ52-F1
#
_cell.length_a   1.000
_cell.length_b   1.000
_cell.length_c   1.000
_cell.angle_alpha   90.00
_cell.angle_beta   90.00
_cell.angle_gamma   90.00
#
_symmetry.space_group_name_H-M   'P 1'
#
loop_
_entity.id
_entity.type
_entity.pdbx_description
1 polymer ?
#
loop_
_entity_poly.entity_id
_entity_poly.type
_entity_poly.pdbx_seq_one_letter_code
_entity_poly.pdbx_strand_id
1 'polypeptide(L)'
;EGEGSRLAQLMPFAYPIILGTLETLVQMCQKAGSSMALLTVSGDSQFCHPTFWLSLFFLVALTFCVIWWLRKGLSHLPASRLLPVEYGTVTSTSIIGGLVVYQERKFVTTFDLWMMTAGILLIVLGCALVGRRKT
;
A
#
# COMPACT_ATOMS: atom_id res chain seq x y z
N GLU A 1 -1.32 23.91 25.85
CA GLU A 1 -1.70 24.20 24.45
C GLU A 1 -0.80 23.61 23.34
N GLY A 2 0.32 22.93 23.64
CA GLY A 2 1.26 22.46 22.58
C GLY A 2 0.94 21.12 21.90
N GLU A 3 0.28 20.17 22.58
CA GLU A 3 0.11 18.80 22.05
C GLU A 3 -1.04 18.67 21.04
N GLY A 4 -2.14 19.41 21.25
CA GLY A 4 -3.27 19.42 20.31
C GLY A 4 -2.91 19.98 18.92
N SER A 5 -1.97 20.92 18.86
CA SER A 5 -1.52 21.52 17.59
C SER A 5 -0.68 20.54 16.75
N ARG A 6 0.15 19.72 17.41
CA ARG A 6 0.95 18.67 16.74
C ARG A 6 0.08 17.52 16.22
N LEU A 7 -0.91 17.10 17.01
CA LEU A 7 -1.87 16.07 16.60
C LEU A 7 -2.69 16.52 15.39
N ALA A 8 -3.17 17.78 15.38
CA ALA A 8 -3.87 18.35 14.24
C ALA A 8 -3.00 18.46 12.97
N GLN A 9 -1.69 18.68 13.11
CA GLN A 9 -0.74 18.68 11.99
C GLN A 9 -0.38 17.27 11.49
N LEU A 10 -0.50 16.24 12.32
CA LEU A 10 -0.22 14.84 11.98
C LEU A 10 -1.40 14.12 11.35
N MET A 11 -2.65 14.49 11.69
CA MET A 11 -3.86 13.90 11.12
C MET A 11 -3.87 13.84 9.57
N PRO A 12 -3.44 14.88 8.82
CA PRO A 12 -3.39 14.85 7.36
C PRO A 12 -2.44 13.80 6.77
N PHE A 13 -1.46 13.34 7.55
CA PHE A 13 -0.47 12.36 7.12
C PHE A 13 -0.80 10.97 7.68
N ALA A 14 -1.25 10.90 8.94
CA ALA A 14 -1.54 9.63 9.61
C ALA A 14 -2.67 8.85 8.91
N TYR A 15 -3.76 9.52 8.52
CA TYR A 15 -4.87 8.87 7.81
C TYR A 15 -4.43 8.20 6.49
N PRO A 16 -3.81 8.92 5.54
CA PRO A 16 -3.36 8.30 4.29
C PRO A 16 -2.23 7.28 4.48
N ILE A 17 -1.39 7.40 5.52
CA ILE A 17 -0.37 6.38 5.82
C ILE A 17 -1.01 5.06 6.28
N ILE A 18 -1.96 5.11 7.22
CA ILE A 18 -2.68 3.93 7.69
C ILE A 18 -3.46 3.29 6.53
N LEU A 19 -4.15 4.13 5.76
CA LEU A 19 -4.88 3.69 4.57
C LEU A 19 -3.96 3.01 3.57
N GLY A 20 -2.84 3.63 3.23
CA GLY A 20 -1.88 3.08 2.28
C GLY A 20 -1.23 1.79 2.79
N THR A 21 -1.00 1.67 4.10
CA THR A 21 -0.50 0.41 4.68
C THR A 21 -1.53 -0.71 4.53
N LEU A 22 -2.80 -0.46 4.84
CA LEU A 22 -3.87 -1.44 4.64
C LEU A 22 -4.01 -1.84 3.16
N GLU A 23 -3.92 -0.88 2.24
CA GLU A 23 -3.97 -1.16 0.81
C GLU A 23 -2.76 -1.98 0.35
N THR A 24 -1.57 -1.75 0.91
CA THR A 24 -0.40 -2.59 0.59
C THR A 24 -0.58 -4.04 1.03
N LEU A 25 -1.24 -4.27 2.18
CA LEU A 25 -1.59 -5.62 2.62
C LEU A 25 -2.58 -6.28 1.64
N VAL A 26 -3.57 -5.52 1.13
CA VAL A 26 -4.47 -6.00 0.07
C VAL A 26 -3.68 -6.39 -1.17
N GLN A 27 -2.74 -5.55 -1.63
CA GLN A 27 -1.91 -5.85 -2.80
C GLN A 27 -1.04 -7.10 -2.62
N MET A 28 -0.49 -7.31 -1.42
CA MET A 28 0.27 -8.52 -1.12
C MET A 28 -0.62 -9.76 -1.15
N CYS A 29 -1.79 -9.73 -0.49
CA CYS A 29 -2.78 -10.82 -0.56
C CYS A 29 -3.23 -11.08 -2.00
N GLN A 30 -3.38 -10.03 -2.81
CA GLN A 30 -3.74 -10.15 -4.21
C GLN A 30 -2.66 -10.83 -5.04
N LYS A 31 -1.38 -10.45 -4.86
CA LYS A 31 -0.24 -11.10 -5.53
C LYS A 31 -0.09 -12.57 -5.12
N ALA A 32 -0.30 -12.88 -3.83
CA ALA A 32 -0.29 -14.25 -3.35
C ALA A 32 -1.46 -15.06 -3.96
N GLY A 33 -2.67 -14.50 -3.93
CA GLY A 33 -3.86 -15.11 -4.49
C GLY A 33 -3.77 -15.35 -6.00
N SER A 34 -3.20 -14.41 -6.77
CA SER A 34 -2.98 -14.58 -8.21
C SER A 34 -1.95 -15.67 -8.51
N SER A 35 -0.88 -15.75 -7.72
CA SER A 35 0.13 -16.82 -7.86
C SER A 35 -0.46 -18.20 -7.58
N MET A 36 -1.30 -18.33 -6.55
CA MET A 36 -2.04 -19.56 -6.23
C MET A 36 -3.07 -19.91 -7.31
N ALA A 37 -3.77 -18.91 -7.86
CA ALA A 37 -4.71 -19.12 -8.96
C ALA A 37 -4.00 -19.63 -10.23
N LEU A 38 -2.82 -19.09 -10.55
CA LEU A 38 -2.01 -19.58 -11.68
C LEU A 38 -1.58 -21.04 -11.49
N LEU A 39 -1.09 -21.40 -10.30
CA LEU A 39 -0.76 -22.80 -9.96
C LEU A 39 -1.95 -23.75 -10.13
N THR A 40 -3.14 -23.26 -9.81
CA THR A 40 -4.40 -24.01 -9.97
C THR A 40 -4.75 -24.26 -11.44
N VAL A 41 -4.54 -23.27 -12.30
CA VAL A 41 -4.72 -23.41 -13.76
C VAL A 41 -3.66 -24.33 -14.36
N SER A 42 -2.45 -24.36 -13.80
CA SER A 42 -1.34 -25.22 -14.25
C SER A 42 -1.49 -26.70 -13.85
N GLY A 43 -2.52 -27.08 -13.09
CA GLY A 43 -2.88 -28.49 -12.84
C GLY A 43 -2.76 -28.97 -11.40
N ASP A 44 -2.18 -28.17 -10.49
CA ASP A 44 -2.18 -28.48 -9.04
C ASP A 44 -3.40 -27.83 -8.38
N SER A 45 -4.42 -28.62 -8.07
CA SER A 45 -5.68 -28.11 -7.50
C SER A 45 -5.50 -27.56 -6.08
N GLN A 46 -5.10 -26.28 -5.96
CA GLN A 46 -4.98 -25.55 -4.69
C GLN A 46 -6.36 -25.19 -4.09
N PHE A 47 -7.46 -25.41 -4.81
CA PHE A 47 -8.82 -25.19 -4.29
C PHE A 47 -9.17 -26.04 -3.07
N CYS A 48 -8.53 -27.21 -2.91
CA CYS A 48 -8.69 -28.06 -1.73
C CYS A 48 -7.86 -27.60 -0.53
N HIS A 49 -6.93 -26.65 -0.72
CA HIS A 49 -6.11 -26.15 0.37
C HIS A 49 -6.83 -25.02 1.13
N PRO A 50 -6.96 -25.11 2.46
CA PRO A 50 -7.63 -24.10 3.26
C PRO A 50 -6.91 -22.74 3.23
N THR A 51 -5.63 -22.72 2.84
CA THR A 51 -4.82 -21.50 2.68
C THR A 51 -5.35 -20.59 1.58
N PHE A 52 -5.88 -21.13 0.48
CA PHE A 52 -6.47 -20.34 -0.61
C PHE A 52 -7.72 -19.59 -0.14
N TRP A 53 -8.63 -20.30 0.54
CA TRP A 53 -9.85 -19.73 1.11
C TRP A 53 -9.54 -18.69 2.18
N LEU A 54 -8.55 -18.93 3.04
CA LEU A 54 -8.12 -17.98 4.04
C LEU A 54 -7.56 -16.70 3.40
N SER A 55 -6.72 -16.83 2.37
CA SER A 55 -6.18 -15.69 1.63
C SER A 55 -7.27 -14.87 0.94
N LEU A 56 -8.27 -15.54 0.34
CA LEU A 56 -9.42 -14.88 -0.27
C LEU A 56 -10.25 -14.13 0.77
N PHE A 57 -10.51 -14.75 1.92
CA PHE A 57 -11.22 -14.12 3.03
C PHE A 57 -10.50 -12.86 3.53
N PHE A 58 -9.18 -12.95 3.75
CA PHE A 58 -8.37 -11.79 4.15
C PHE A 58 -8.38 -10.69 3.10
N LEU A 59 -8.27 -11.02 1.81
CA LEU A 59 -8.34 -10.06 0.73
C LEU A 59 -9.67 -9.29 0.76
N VAL A 60 -10.79 -10.00 0.87
CA VAL A 60 -12.13 -9.39 0.93
C VAL A 60 -12.28 -8.54 2.19
N ALA A 61 -11.92 -9.06 3.36
CA ALA A 61 -12.02 -8.35 4.63
C ALA A 61 -11.17 -7.07 4.66
N LEU A 62 -9.92 -7.13 4.18
CA LEU A 62 -9.03 -5.98 4.07
C LEU A 62 -9.57 -4.96 3.06
N THR A 63 -10.13 -5.40 1.94
CA THR A 63 -10.75 -4.50 0.94
C THR A 63 -11.90 -3.72 1.55
N PHE A 64 -12.80 -4.37 2.31
CA PHE A 64 -13.86 -3.67 3.03
C PHE A 64 -13.30 -2.68 4.06
N CYS A 65 -12.24 -3.06 4.78
CA CYS A 65 -11.56 -2.18 5.74
C CYS A 65 -10.97 -0.93 5.07
N VAL A 66 -10.31 -1.09 3.92
CA VAL A 66 -9.76 0.00 3.11
C VAL A 66 -10.87 0.93 2.64
N ILE A 67 -11.96 0.40 2.08
CA ILE A 67 -13.10 1.23 1.62
C ILE A 67 -13.69 2.04 2.78
N TRP A 68 -13.84 1.42 3.95
CA TRP A 68 -14.36 2.09 5.14
C TRP A 68 -13.43 3.21 5.63
N TRP A 69 -12.12 2.94 5.71
CA TRP A 69 -11.12 3.94 6.10
C TRP A 69 -10.96 5.05 5.07
N LEU A 70 -11.06 4.74 3.77
CA LEU A 70 -11.00 5.73 2.68
C LEU A 70 -12.20 6.68 2.79
N ARG A 71 -13.41 6.13 2.95
CA ARG A 71 -14.61 6.94 3.17
C ARG A 71 -14.47 7.83 4.40
N LYS A 72 -13.90 7.30 5.49
CA LYS A 72 -13.65 8.08 6.70
C LYS A 72 -12.61 9.19 6.47
N GLY A 73 -11.52 8.89 5.77
CA GLY A 73 -10.49 9.87 5.41
C GLY A 73 -11.02 10.99 4.53
N LEU A 74 -11.81 10.66 3.50
CA LEU A 74 -12.44 11.63 2.60
C LEU A 74 -13.48 12.51 3.30
N SER A 75 -14.05 12.08 4.42
CA SER A 75 -14.90 12.92 5.26
C SER A 75 -14.12 14.00 6.02
N HIS A 76 -12.81 13.83 6.22
CA HIS A 76 -11.97 14.73 7.00
C HIS A 76 -10.99 15.53 6.13
N LEU A 77 -10.62 15.03 4.95
CA LEU A 77 -9.69 15.67 4.03
C LEU A 77 -10.22 15.66 2.59
N PRO A 78 -9.95 16.72 1.80
CA PRO A 78 -10.29 16.72 0.38
C PRO A 78 -9.51 15.63 -0.36
N ALA A 79 -10.18 14.97 -1.32
CA ALA A 79 -9.62 13.90 -2.13
C ALA A 79 -8.31 14.30 -2.83
N SER A 80 -8.18 15.57 -3.22
CA SER A 80 -6.99 16.14 -3.87
C SER A 80 -5.73 16.13 -3.00
N ARG A 81 -5.86 16.03 -1.68
CA ARG A 81 -4.73 15.91 -0.74
C ARG A 81 -4.55 14.49 -0.24
N LEU A 82 -5.65 13.77 -0.02
CA LEU A 82 -5.62 12.43 0.55
C LEU A 82 -5.10 11.39 -0.43
N LEU A 83 -5.63 11.35 -1.65
CA LEU A 83 -5.32 10.31 -2.64
C LEU A 83 -3.84 10.34 -3.07
N PRO A 84 -3.22 11.48 -3.39
CA PRO A 84 -1.82 11.46 -3.82
C PRO A 84 -0.86 10.96 -2.73
N VAL A 85 -1.15 11.28 -1.46
CA VAL A 85 -0.34 10.83 -0.33
C VAL A 85 -0.54 9.35 -0.05
N GLU A 86 -1.78 8.87 -0.13
CA GLU A 86 -2.10 7.43 -0.07
C GLU A 86 -1.35 6.68 -1.17
N TYR A 87 -1.60 6.98 -2.45
CA TYR A 87 -1.00 6.24 -3.57
C TYR A 87 0.53 6.25 -3.53
N GLY A 88 1.15 7.34 -3.08
CA GLY A 88 2.60 7.35 -2.89
C GLY A 88 3.09 6.50 -1.72
N THR A 89 2.33 6.45 -0.62
CA THR A 89 2.64 5.55 0.51
C THR A 89 2.50 4.09 0.08
N VAL A 90 1.44 3.78 -0.66
CA VAL A 90 1.16 2.45 -1.22
C VAL A 90 2.29 2.03 -2.15
N THR A 91 2.65 2.89 -3.09
CA THR A 91 3.70 2.58 -4.07
C THR A 91 5.04 2.36 -3.39
N SER A 92 5.42 3.25 -2.47
CA SER A 92 6.68 3.12 -1.72
C SER A 92 6.74 1.82 -0.92
N THR A 93 5.66 1.51 -0.19
CA THR A 93 5.59 0.32 0.66
C THR A 93 5.47 -0.96 -0.18
N SER A 94 4.80 -0.91 -1.33
CA SER A 94 4.68 -2.04 -2.27
C SER A 94 6.02 -2.37 -2.93
N ILE A 95 6.83 -1.35 -3.27
CA ILE A 95 8.19 -1.56 -3.79
C ILE A 95 9.09 -2.17 -2.70
N ILE A 96 9.08 -1.61 -1.48
CA ILE A 96 9.85 -2.14 -0.36
C ILE A 96 9.41 -3.57 -0.03
N GLY A 97 8.10 -3.80 0.04
CA GLY A 97 7.50 -5.10 0.29
C GLY A 97 7.85 -6.11 -0.78
N GLY A 98 7.83 -5.72 -2.06
CA GLY A 98 8.31 -6.53 -3.18
C GLY A 98 9.76 -6.96 -2.99
N LEU A 99 10.64 -6.00 -2.71
CA LEU A 99 12.07 -6.24 -2.54
C LEU A 99 12.40 -7.14 -1.34
N VAL A 100 11.67 -6.99 -0.22
CA VAL A 100 11.86 -7.77 1.01
C VAL A 100 11.28 -9.17 0.88
N VAL A 101 10.05 -9.29 0.37
CA VAL A 101 9.29 -10.56 0.34
C VAL A 101 9.75 -11.46 -0.81
N TYR A 102 10.02 -10.90 -2.00
CA TYR A 102 10.39 -11.67 -3.19
C TYR A 102 11.90 -11.77 -3.41
N GLN A 103 12.72 -11.20 -2.52
CA GLN A 103 14.18 -11.17 -2.61
C GLN A 103 14.71 -10.80 -4.01
N GLU A 104 14.08 -9.82 -4.66
CA GLU A 104 14.46 -9.36 -6.00
C GLU A 104 15.93 -8.89 -6.09
N ARG A 105 16.61 -8.67 -4.94
CA ARG A 105 18.06 -8.40 -4.89
C ARG A 105 18.93 -9.43 -5.62
N LYS A 106 18.45 -10.66 -5.86
CA LYS A 106 19.19 -11.68 -6.62
C LYS A 106 19.09 -11.52 -8.15
N PHE A 107 18.05 -10.84 -8.64
CA PHE A 107 17.78 -10.67 -10.08
C PHE A 107 17.97 -9.23 -10.55
N VAL A 108 18.06 -8.28 -9.62
CA VAL A 108 18.11 -6.84 -9.89
C VAL A 108 19.54 -6.32 -9.74
N THR A 109 20.05 -5.63 -10.77
CA THR A 109 21.40 -5.07 -10.77
C THR A 109 21.51 -3.94 -9.76
N THR A 110 22.71 -3.68 -9.21
CA THR A 110 22.92 -2.57 -8.27
C THR A 110 22.44 -1.21 -8.81
N PHE A 111 22.53 -1.00 -10.13
CA PHE A 111 22.02 0.20 -10.81
C PHE A 111 20.49 0.33 -10.76
N ASP A 112 19.77 -0.77 -11.01
CA ASP A 112 18.30 -0.81 -10.96
C ASP A 112 17.79 -0.54 -9.53
N LEU A 113 18.52 -1.03 -8.53
CA LEU A 113 18.27 -0.75 -7.11
C LEU A 113 18.38 0.76 -6.79
N TRP A 114 19.38 1.44 -7.35
CA TRP A 114 19.53 2.90 -7.22
C TRP A 114 18.40 3.65 -7.92
N MET A 115 18.00 3.23 -9.12
CA MET A 115 16.86 3.81 -9.84
C MET A 115 15.54 3.62 -9.08
N MET A 116 15.29 2.44 -8.52
CA MET A 116 14.10 2.18 -7.69
C MET A 116 14.08 3.07 -6.45
N THR A 117 15.22 3.20 -5.77
CA THR A 117 15.34 4.06 -4.59
C THR A 117 15.10 5.53 -4.94
N ALA A 118 15.66 6.01 -6.05
CA ALA A 118 15.43 7.36 -6.55
C ALA A 118 13.95 7.59 -6.91
N GLY A 119 13.29 6.61 -7.51
CA GLY A 119 11.85 6.64 -7.79
C GLY A 119 11.00 6.75 -6.52
N ILE A 120 11.31 5.95 -5.48
CA ILE A 120 10.64 6.04 -4.18
C ILE A 120 10.82 7.43 -3.57
N LEU A 121 12.04 7.97 -3.58
CA LEU A 121 12.31 9.32 -3.06
C LEU A 121 11.52 10.39 -3.81
N LEU A 122 11.43 10.28 -5.14
CA LEU A 122 10.66 11.21 -5.97
C LEU A 122 9.16 11.13 -5.67
N ILE A 123 8.61 9.94 -5.48
CA ILE A 123 7.22 9.73 -5.08
C ILE A 123 6.96 10.36 -3.70
N VAL A 124 7.80 10.05 -2.70
CA VAL A 124 7.67 10.59 -1.34
C VAL A 124 7.77 12.11 -1.34
N LEU A 125 8.69 12.69 -2.10
CA LEU A 125 8.83 14.14 -2.26
C LEU A 125 7.59 14.76 -2.92
N GLY A 126 7.07 14.15 -3.99
CA GLY A 126 5.84 14.58 -4.66
C GLY A 126 4.65 14.58 -3.70
N CYS A 127 4.47 13.52 -2.92
CA CYS A 127 3.42 13.41 -1.90
C CYS A 127 3.58 14.44 -0.80
N ALA A 128 4.80 14.69 -0.32
CA ALA A 128 5.07 15.70 0.69
C ALA A 128 4.73 17.11 0.19
N LEU A 129 5.05 17.42 -1.08
CA LEU A 129 4.73 18.72 -1.69
C LEU A 129 3.21 18.91 -1.86
N VAL A 130 2.50 17.88 -2.33
CA VAL A 130 1.04 17.92 -2.47
C VAL A 130 0.35 18.01 -1.11
N GLY A 131 0.82 17.24 -0.12
CA GLY A 131 0.32 17.26 1.25
C GLY A 131 0.49 18.62 1.93
N ARG A 132 1.52 19.40 1.59
CA ARG A 132 1.76 20.75 2.12
C ARG A 132 0.97 21.85 1.41
N ARG A 133 0.36 21.59 0.26
CA ARG A 133 -0.43 22.58 -0.48
C ARG A 133 -1.70 22.90 0.30
N LYS A 134 -1.78 24.12 0.87
CA LYS A 134 -3.02 24.69 1.41
C LYS A 134 -3.80 25.27 0.22
N THR A 135 -4.87 24.60 -0.18
CA THR A 135 -5.98 25.23 -0.92
C THR A 135 -6.94 25.84 0.06
#